data_AF-A0A7C5C991-F1
#
_entry.id   AF-A0A7C5C991-F1
#
_cell.length_a   1.000
_cell.length_b   1.000
_cell.length_c   1.000
_cell.angle_alpha   90.00
_cell.angle_beta   90.00
_cell.angle_gamma   90.00
#
_symmetry.space_group_name_H-M   'P 1'
#
loop_
_entity.id
_entity.type
_entity.pdbx_description
1 polymer ?
#
loop_
_entity_poly.entity_id
_entity_poly.type
_entity_poly.pdbx_seq_one_letter_code
_entity_poly.pdbx_strand_id
1 'polypeptide(L)'
;TYGVADPDEAWMMTVVKGKHWVAQRIPDDQISVIANCYTIDQIDLTDTTNFLGSQDIVDYAIQRGWYNPSDNKKFSFKYSYALEGTIDAIWNKPRAMTAINYLAEDKINYMSNFPFSFKPKKNLDKTNIMKILASHLEGTDFESSNTKNPHNSIASRVCSPGNQYGFVAELRNNLPKEIANVMWISIKRPCTQPYIPCYFGIEDIPEEFTYEDWQSAIKNHFKRTDLKAKTSGKAYWTYKNLADITDKNYFELTGMLKDSKKRLESTLLENQDQFEQDFINLYSKNKQDALKYLYDFEQKYILLGLNKAKQALSLLK
;
A
#
# COMPACT_ATOMS: atom_id res chain seq x y z
N THR A 1 -11.30 -0.57 -7.39
CA THR A 1 -10.26 -1.36 -8.07
C THR A 1 -9.49 -2.15 -7.04
N TYR A 2 -9.10 -3.36 -7.39
CA TYR A 2 -8.36 -4.32 -6.58
C TYR A 2 -7.05 -4.66 -7.31
N GLY A 3 -5.96 -4.83 -6.55
CA GLY A 3 -4.74 -5.46 -7.05
C GLY A 3 -4.76 -6.94 -6.69
N VAL A 4 -4.46 -7.79 -7.65
CA VAL A 4 -4.33 -9.24 -7.46
C VAL A 4 -2.96 -9.62 -7.98
N ALA A 5 -2.15 -10.29 -7.17
CA ALA A 5 -0.80 -10.68 -7.58
C ALA A 5 -0.38 -11.96 -6.87
N ASP A 6 0.51 -12.68 -7.54
CA ASP A 6 1.27 -13.80 -7.02
C ASP A 6 2.75 -13.62 -7.45
N PRO A 7 3.65 -14.58 -7.22
CA PRO A 7 5.05 -14.44 -7.63
C PRO A 7 5.29 -14.34 -9.14
N ASP A 8 4.33 -14.70 -9.99
CA ASP A 8 4.51 -14.82 -11.43
C ASP A 8 3.77 -13.71 -12.21
N GLU A 9 2.68 -13.16 -11.65
CA GLU A 9 1.92 -12.10 -12.30
C GLU A 9 1.23 -11.12 -11.35
N ALA A 10 0.88 -9.95 -11.91
CA ALA A 10 0.10 -8.93 -11.23
C ALA A 10 -0.99 -8.39 -12.15
N TRP A 11 -2.18 -8.17 -11.57
CA TRP A 11 -3.38 -7.73 -12.24
C TRP A 11 -4.04 -6.59 -11.50
N MET A 12 -4.64 -5.68 -12.25
CA MET A 12 -5.51 -4.65 -11.72
C MET A 12 -6.95 -4.92 -12.14
N MET A 13 -7.82 -5.25 -11.19
CA MET A 13 -9.24 -5.53 -11.42
C MET A 13 -10.11 -4.34 -11.00
N THR A 14 -10.80 -3.74 -11.95
CA THR A 14 -11.75 -2.65 -11.71
C THR A 14 -13.19 -3.14 -11.81
N VAL A 15 -13.90 -3.05 -10.69
CA VAL A 15 -15.35 -3.27 -10.62
C VAL A 15 -16.07 -1.93 -10.81
N VAL A 16 -17.19 -1.94 -11.52
CA VAL A 16 -18.08 -0.78 -11.67
C VAL A 16 -19.38 -1.03 -10.91
N LYS A 17 -20.23 -0.02 -10.77
CA LYS A 17 -21.50 -0.16 -10.05
C LYS A 17 -22.35 -1.26 -10.67
N GLY A 18 -22.64 -2.31 -9.90
CA GLY A 18 -23.41 -3.46 -10.35
C GLY A 18 -22.56 -4.72 -10.41
N LYS A 19 -22.70 -5.50 -11.49
CA LYS A 19 -22.05 -6.80 -11.68
C LYS A 19 -20.86 -6.77 -12.66
N HIS A 20 -20.61 -5.63 -13.28
CA HIS A 20 -19.64 -5.49 -14.36
C HIS A 20 -18.24 -5.19 -13.85
N TRP A 21 -17.22 -5.72 -14.53
CA TRP A 21 -15.82 -5.55 -14.17
C TRP A 21 -14.90 -5.76 -15.37
N VAL A 22 -13.69 -5.23 -15.26
CA VAL A 22 -12.57 -5.52 -16.17
C VAL A 22 -11.29 -5.65 -15.36
N ALA A 23 -10.37 -6.51 -15.78
CA ALA A 23 -9.04 -6.64 -15.24
C ALA A 23 -8.02 -6.55 -16.37
N GLN A 24 -6.89 -5.90 -16.09
CA GLN A 24 -5.76 -5.80 -16.99
C GLN A 24 -4.49 -6.31 -16.30
N ARG A 25 -3.74 -7.17 -16.98
CA ARG A 25 -2.44 -7.68 -16.54
C ARG A 25 -1.43 -6.55 -16.60
N ILE A 26 -0.60 -6.43 -15.57
CA ILE A 26 0.55 -5.53 -15.58
C ILE A 26 1.70 -6.28 -16.28
N PRO A 27 2.29 -5.75 -17.36
CA PRO A 27 3.42 -6.40 -18.01
C PRO A 27 4.61 -6.62 -17.06
N ASP A 28 5.33 -7.73 -17.23
CA ASP A 28 6.37 -8.20 -16.31
C ASP A 28 7.48 -7.17 -16.05
N ASP A 29 7.79 -6.33 -17.04
CA ASP A 29 8.83 -5.30 -16.97
C ASP A 29 8.27 -3.89 -16.64
N GLN A 30 7.02 -3.80 -16.21
CA GLN A 30 6.33 -2.54 -15.95
C GLN A 30 5.73 -2.47 -14.54
N ILE A 31 5.41 -1.25 -14.14
CA ILE A 31 4.68 -0.95 -12.90
C ILE A 31 3.43 -0.14 -13.23
N SER A 32 2.36 -0.40 -12.47
CA SER A 32 1.13 0.40 -12.50
C SER A 32 0.99 1.19 -11.20
N VAL A 33 0.43 2.39 -11.30
CA VAL A 33 0.16 3.27 -10.17
C VAL A 33 -1.30 3.67 -10.20
N ILE A 34 -1.99 3.48 -9.07
CA ILE A 34 -3.41 3.82 -8.94
C ILE A 34 -3.66 4.73 -7.72
N ALA A 35 -4.39 5.81 -7.96
CA ALA A 35 -5.01 6.65 -6.93
C ALA A 35 -6.50 6.28 -6.78
N ASN A 36 -7.35 7.15 -6.21
CA ASN A 36 -8.79 6.86 -6.13
C ASN A 36 -9.53 7.22 -7.44
N CYS A 37 -9.03 6.74 -8.58
CA CYS A 37 -9.62 6.88 -9.92
C CYS A 37 -9.32 5.64 -10.77
N TYR A 38 -10.08 5.45 -11.86
CA TYR A 38 -9.84 4.35 -12.81
C TYR A 38 -8.63 4.64 -13.70
N THR A 39 -7.82 3.61 -13.96
CA THR A 39 -6.57 3.69 -14.74
C THR A 39 -6.62 2.90 -16.03
N ILE A 40 -7.37 1.78 -16.08
CA ILE A 40 -7.59 0.98 -17.29
C ILE A 40 -8.31 1.83 -18.32
N ASP A 41 -7.70 1.98 -19.50
CA ASP A 41 -8.18 2.86 -20.56
C ASP A 41 -8.79 2.04 -21.71
N GLN A 42 -7.99 1.67 -22.70
CA GLN A 42 -8.43 0.82 -23.80
C GLN A 42 -8.47 -0.64 -23.34
N ILE A 43 -9.51 -1.36 -23.77
CA ILE A 43 -9.73 -2.77 -23.41
C ILE A 43 -9.89 -3.60 -24.68
N ASP A 44 -9.31 -4.81 -24.66
CA ASP A 44 -9.51 -5.81 -25.71
C ASP A 44 -9.77 -7.16 -25.04
N LEU A 45 -11.04 -7.54 -24.92
CA LEU A 45 -11.43 -8.81 -24.28
C LEU A 45 -11.16 -10.04 -25.15
N THR A 46 -10.69 -9.86 -26.40
CA THR A 46 -10.22 -10.97 -27.22
C THR A 46 -8.77 -11.37 -26.87
N ASP A 47 -8.01 -10.43 -26.31
CA ASP A 47 -6.70 -10.71 -25.70
C ASP A 47 -6.87 -11.21 -24.26
N THR A 48 -7.20 -12.50 -24.13
CA THR A 48 -7.40 -13.15 -22.83
C THR A 48 -6.12 -13.28 -22.00
N THR A 49 -4.95 -12.99 -22.58
CA THR A 49 -3.67 -12.98 -21.85
C THR A 49 -3.52 -11.72 -21.02
N ASN A 50 -3.95 -10.57 -21.56
CA ASN A 50 -3.78 -9.29 -20.88
C ASN A 50 -5.07 -8.71 -20.33
N PHE A 51 -6.24 -9.20 -20.74
CA PHE A 51 -7.53 -8.70 -20.30
C PHE A 51 -8.50 -9.82 -19.92
N LEU A 52 -9.24 -9.57 -18.83
CA LEU A 52 -10.38 -10.37 -18.40
C LEU A 52 -11.52 -9.42 -18.03
N GLY A 53 -12.78 -9.82 -18.21
CA GLY A 53 -13.89 -8.94 -17.83
C GLY A 53 -15.26 -9.39 -18.28
N SER A 54 -16.25 -8.55 -18.01
CA SER A 54 -17.62 -8.73 -18.47
C SER A 54 -17.70 -8.56 -19.99
N GLN A 55 -18.20 -9.57 -20.68
CA GLN A 55 -18.27 -9.59 -22.15
C GLN A 55 -19.11 -8.44 -22.74
N ASP A 56 -20.12 -8.00 -22.00
CA ASP A 56 -21.02 -6.90 -22.36
C ASP A 56 -20.55 -5.52 -21.83
N ILE A 57 -19.30 -5.36 -21.38
CA ILE A 57 -18.86 -4.11 -20.73
C ILE A 57 -18.94 -2.88 -21.64
N VAL A 58 -18.71 -3.02 -22.95
CA VAL A 58 -18.82 -1.89 -23.88
C VAL A 58 -20.28 -1.61 -24.21
N ASP A 59 -21.06 -2.66 -24.52
CA ASP A 59 -22.50 -2.56 -24.79
C ASP A 59 -23.26 -1.96 -23.60
N TYR A 60 -22.87 -2.31 -22.38
CA TYR A 60 -23.43 -1.74 -21.18
C TYR A 60 -23.17 -0.23 -21.10
N ALA A 61 -21.96 0.24 -21.40
CA ALA A 61 -21.67 1.68 -21.43
C ALA A 61 -22.50 2.42 -22.49
N ILE A 62 -22.74 1.79 -23.65
CA ILE A 62 -23.61 2.33 -24.71
C ILE A 62 -25.05 2.45 -24.23
N GLN A 63 -25.61 1.38 -23.66
CA GLN A 63 -26.98 1.37 -23.13
C GLN A 63 -27.20 2.41 -22.03
N ARG A 64 -26.16 2.72 -21.26
CA ARG A 64 -26.19 3.74 -20.20
C ARG A 64 -25.99 5.17 -20.72
N GLY A 65 -25.68 5.33 -22.01
CA GLY A 65 -25.37 6.63 -22.61
C GLY A 65 -24.02 7.20 -22.19
N TRP A 66 -23.12 6.37 -21.65
CA TRP A 66 -21.77 6.77 -21.22
C TRP A 66 -20.73 6.69 -22.32
N TYR A 67 -21.06 5.99 -23.41
CA TYR A 67 -20.26 5.92 -24.61
C TYR A 67 -21.16 5.97 -25.85
N ASN A 68 -20.81 6.82 -26.82
CA ASN A 68 -21.46 6.87 -28.12
C ASN A 68 -20.45 6.46 -29.21
N PRO A 69 -20.65 5.29 -29.86
CA PRO A 69 -19.78 4.85 -30.96
C PRO A 69 -19.74 5.81 -32.15
N SER A 70 -20.78 6.64 -32.32
CA SER A 70 -20.92 7.59 -33.43
C SER A 70 -19.99 8.81 -33.30
N ASP A 71 -19.42 9.05 -32.11
CA ASP A 71 -18.56 10.21 -31.84
C ASP A 71 -17.14 10.07 -32.43
N ASN A 72 -16.87 9.00 -33.22
CA ASN A 72 -15.55 8.66 -33.78
C ASN A 72 -14.41 8.60 -32.75
N LYS A 73 -14.75 8.40 -31.46
CA LYS A 73 -13.79 8.20 -30.38
C LYS A 73 -13.72 6.72 -30.03
N LYS A 74 -12.50 6.21 -29.84
CA LYS A 74 -12.31 4.87 -29.27
C LYS A 74 -12.89 4.81 -27.86
N PHE A 75 -13.49 3.68 -27.51
CA PHE A 75 -14.01 3.43 -26.17
C PHE A 75 -12.89 3.54 -25.14
N SER A 76 -13.09 4.30 -24.06
CA SER A 76 -12.15 4.39 -22.95
C SER A 76 -12.85 4.01 -21.66
N PHE A 77 -12.43 2.90 -21.05
CA PHE A 77 -13.05 2.38 -19.83
C PHE A 77 -12.99 3.40 -18.70
N LYS A 78 -11.82 3.98 -18.40
CA LYS A 78 -11.69 4.98 -17.33
C LYS A 78 -12.60 6.18 -17.56
N TYR A 79 -12.68 6.74 -18.77
CA TYR A 79 -13.48 7.93 -19.02
C TYR A 79 -14.98 7.64 -19.15
N SER A 80 -15.38 6.46 -19.65
CA SER A 80 -16.79 6.08 -19.74
C SER A 80 -17.38 5.72 -18.38
N TYR A 81 -16.61 5.12 -17.47
CA TYR A 81 -17.14 4.64 -16.19
C TYR A 81 -16.83 5.53 -14.99
N ALA A 82 -15.84 6.42 -15.08
CA ALA A 82 -15.55 7.34 -13.98
C ALA A 82 -16.63 8.43 -13.89
N LEU A 83 -16.87 8.88 -12.66
CA LEU A 83 -17.58 10.13 -12.45
C LEU A 83 -16.74 11.30 -13.02
N GLU A 84 -17.39 12.22 -13.72
CA GLU A 84 -16.75 13.39 -14.34
C GLU A 84 -15.83 14.13 -13.36
N GLY A 85 -14.66 14.55 -13.85
CA GLY A 85 -13.65 15.25 -13.06
C GLY A 85 -12.86 14.39 -12.06
N THR A 86 -13.27 13.15 -11.78
CA THR A 86 -12.61 12.30 -10.76
C THR A 86 -11.18 11.91 -11.16
N ILE A 87 -10.94 11.66 -12.44
CA ILE A 87 -9.61 11.30 -12.97
C ILE A 87 -8.65 12.48 -12.84
N ASP A 88 -9.13 13.69 -13.13
CA ASP A 88 -8.36 14.93 -13.08
C ASP A 88 -8.49 15.68 -11.76
N ALA A 89 -8.98 15.03 -10.71
CA ALA A 89 -9.16 15.66 -9.43
C ALA A 89 -7.82 15.88 -8.70
N ILE A 90 -7.68 17.03 -8.04
CA ILE A 90 -6.49 17.40 -7.27
C ILE A 90 -6.23 16.49 -6.05
N TRP A 91 -7.24 15.74 -5.60
CA TRP A 91 -7.08 14.70 -4.58
C TRP A 91 -6.67 13.33 -5.15
N ASN A 92 -6.58 13.15 -6.47
CA ASN A 92 -6.21 11.90 -7.12
C ASN A 92 -4.93 12.01 -7.93
N LYS A 93 -4.97 12.84 -8.97
CA LYS A 93 -3.94 12.91 -10.00
C LYS A 93 -2.55 13.21 -9.44
N PRO A 94 -2.36 14.14 -8.48
CA PRO A 94 -1.03 14.40 -7.93
C PRO A 94 -0.39 13.20 -7.21
N ARG A 95 -1.20 12.31 -6.60
CA ARG A 95 -0.69 11.09 -5.92
C ARG A 95 -0.14 10.07 -6.91
N ALA A 96 -0.80 9.89 -8.05
CA ALA A 96 -0.27 9.04 -9.11
C ALA A 96 0.95 9.70 -9.76
N MET A 97 0.90 11.02 -9.99
CA MET A 97 1.96 11.79 -10.62
C MET A 97 3.28 11.72 -9.85
N THR A 98 3.25 11.87 -8.52
CA THR A 98 4.48 11.81 -7.70
C THR A 98 5.16 10.44 -7.81
N ALA A 99 4.38 9.35 -7.83
CA ALA A 99 4.90 8.00 -7.97
C ALA A 99 5.48 7.77 -9.37
N ILE A 100 4.75 8.17 -10.42
CA ILE A 100 5.24 8.06 -11.81
C ILE A 100 6.53 8.85 -11.97
N ASN A 101 6.58 10.12 -11.55
CA ASN A 101 7.79 10.96 -11.66
C ASN A 101 8.96 10.45 -10.81
N TYR A 102 8.68 9.72 -9.73
CA TYR A 102 9.73 9.09 -8.93
C TYR A 102 10.34 7.87 -9.65
N LEU A 103 9.51 7.08 -10.34
CA LEU A 103 9.87 5.77 -10.89
C LEU A 103 10.24 5.77 -12.38
N ALA A 104 9.66 6.66 -13.17
CA ALA A 104 9.90 6.77 -14.61
C ALA A 104 11.20 7.55 -14.91
N GLU A 105 11.69 7.35 -16.13
CA GLU A 105 12.78 8.14 -16.72
C GLU A 105 12.26 9.54 -17.06
N ASP A 106 11.21 9.58 -17.88
CA ASP A 106 10.54 10.82 -18.27
C ASP A 106 9.53 11.27 -17.22
N LYS A 107 9.62 12.55 -16.86
CA LYS A 107 8.65 13.17 -15.96
C LYS A 107 7.38 13.56 -16.72
N ILE A 108 6.24 13.28 -16.12
CA ILE A 108 4.93 13.75 -16.56
C ILE A 108 4.49 14.97 -15.76
N ASN A 109 3.62 15.78 -16.37
CA ASN A 109 2.99 16.93 -15.71
C ASN A 109 1.51 16.66 -15.43
N TYR A 110 0.86 17.56 -14.70
CA TYR A 110 -0.55 17.43 -14.31
C TYR A 110 -1.51 17.33 -15.51
N MET A 111 -1.19 17.93 -16.65
CA MET A 111 -2.03 17.93 -17.85
C MET A 111 -1.85 16.66 -18.70
N SER A 112 -0.86 15.83 -18.39
CA SER A 112 -0.59 14.60 -19.13
C SER A 112 -1.72 13.57 -18.95
N ASN A 113 -1.93 12.73 -19.96
CA ASN A 113 -2.74 11.51 -19.80
C ASN A 113 -1.87 10.42 -19.18
N PHE A 114 -2.27 9.89 -18.03
CA PHE A 114 -1.42 8.95 -17.28
C PHE A 114 -1.61 7.54 -17.84
N PRO A 115 -0.52 6.80 -18.08
CA PRO A 115 -0.61 5.45 -18.63
C PRO A 115 -1.15 4.46 -17.59
N PHE A 116 -1.69 3.34 -18.05
CA PHE A 116 -2.06 2.22 -17.17
C PHE A 116 -0.83 1.67 -16.44
N SER A 117 0.25 1.43 -17.18
CA SER A 117 1.54 0.97 -16.68
C SER A 117 2.68 1.62 -17.46
N PHE A 118 3.87 1.61 -16.89
CA PHE A 118 5.07 2.15 -17.54
C PHE A 118 6.31 1.39 -17.08
N LYS A 119 7.36 1.42 -17.90
CA LYS A 119 8.66 0.85 -17.54
C LYS A 119 9.38 1.75 -16.53
N PRO A 120 9.80 1.26 -15.36
CA PRO A 120 10.58 2.05 -14.43
C PRO A 120 11.99 2.29 -14.99
N LYS A 121 12.63 3.41 -14.61
CA LYS A 121 13.99 3.77 -15.05
C LYS A 121 15.09 2.82 -14.56
N LYS A 122 14.79 2.01 -13.54
CA LYS A 122 15.69 1.03 -12.95
C LYS A 122 14.88 -0.07 -12.27
N ASN A 123 15.56 -1.16 -11.93
CA ASN A 123 14.99 -2.20 -11.08
C ASN A 123 14.51 -1.61 -9.77
N LEU A 124 13.33 -2.04 -9.35
CA LEU A 124 12.67 -1.57 -8.15
C LEU A 124 12.90 -2.54 -7.00
N ASP A 125 13.01 -1.99 -5.80
CA ASP A 125 12.93 -2.74 -4.57
C ASP A 125 11.74 -2.25 -3.71
N LYS A 126 11.43 -3.01 -2.66
CA LYS A 126 10.37 -2.65 -1.70
C LYS A 126 10.58 -1.28 -1.07
N THR A 127 11.81 -0.80 -0.91
CA THR A 127 12.10 0.51 -0.33
C THR A 127 11.64 1.65 -1.22
N ASN A 128 11.67 1.46 -2.54
CA ASN A 128 11.14 2.44 -3.50
C ASN A 128 9.63 2.62 -3.31
N ILE A 129 8.90 1.52 -3.10
CA ILE A 129 7.45 1.54 -2.86
C ILE A 129 7.13 2.12 -1.48
N MET A 130 7.84 1.69 -0.43
CA MET A 130 7.70 2.24 0.92
C MET A 130 7.90 3.76 0.94
N LYS A 131 8.88 4.27 0.18
CA LYS A 131 9.15 5.71 0.05
C LYS A 131 8.00 6.47 -0.61
N ILE A 132 7.42 5.93 -1.69
CA ILE A 132 6.25 6.53 -2.34
C ILE A 132 5.07 6.56 -1.37
N LEU A 133 4.78 5.45 -0.69
CA LEU A 133 3.69 5.34 0.27
C LEU A 133 3.85 6.28 1.49
N ALA A 134 5.08 6.69 1.77
CA ALA A 134 5.46 7.63 2.83
C ALA A 134 5.49 9.11 2.38
N SER A 135 5.22 9.41 1.11
CA SER A 135 5.44 10.74 0.52
C SER A 135 4.25 11.69 0.72
N HIS A 136 4.55 12.98 0.62
CA HIS A 136 3.61 14.10 0.64
C HIS A 136 3.71 14.96 -0.62
N LEU A 137 4.05 14.33 -1.76
CA LEU A 137 4.22 14.97 -3.06
C LEU A 137 5.45 15.90 -3.15
N GLU A 138 6.51 15.57 -2.39
CA GLU A 138 7.76 16.34 -2.35
C GLU A 138 8.36 16.52 -3.76
N GLY A 139 8.87 17.72 -4.04
CA GLY A 139 9.49 18.07 -5.32
C GLY A 139 8.49 18.25 -6.48
N THR A 140 7.20 18.44 -6.18
CA THR A 140 6.16 18.74 -7.18
C THR A 140 5.52 20.10 -6.92
N ASP A 141 4.82 20.64 -7.93
CA ASP A 141 4.03 21.88 -7.79
C ASP A 141 2.92 21.78 -6.72
N PHE A 142 2.64 20.58 -6.23
CA PHE A 142 1.65 20.31 -5.19
C PHE A 142 2.26 20.17 -3.78
N GLU A 143 3.59 20.25 -3.62
CA GLU A 143 4.24 20.21 -2.31
C GLU A 143 3.74 21.36 -1.41
N SER A 144 3.51 21.09 -0.12
CA SER A 144 3.01 22.12 0.79
C SER A 144 4.18 22.97 1.28
N SER A 145 4.27 24.23 0.85
CA SER A 145 5.34 25.15 1.26
C SER A 145 5.01 26.00 2.49
N ASN A 146 3.75 26.06 2.92
CA ASN A 146 3.28 27.09 3.86
C ASN A 146 2.57 26.55 5.12
N THR A 147 2.88 25.31 5.53
CA THR A 147 2.16 24.65 6.63
C THR A 147 3.11 24.01 7.63
N LYS A 148 2.80 24.06 8.92
CA LYS A 148 3.50 23.27 9.96
C LYS A 148 3.33 21.74 9.80
N ASN A 149 2.44 21.30 8.91
CA ASN A 149 2.15 19.89 8.65
C ASN A 149 1.89 19.63 7.15
N PRO A 150 2.69 18.77 6.47
CA PRO A 150 2.51 18.45 5.05
C PRO A 150 1.19 17.73 4.73
N HIS A 151 0.53 17.17 5.75
CA HIS A 151 -0.80 16.56 5.65
C HIS A 151 -1.93 17.60 5.50
N ASN A 152 -1.67 18.88 5.79
CA ASN A 152 -2.62 19.97 5.58
C ASN A 152 -2.38 20.58 4.20
N SER A 153 -3.03 20.06 3.17
CA SER A 153 -2.93 20.61 1.82
C SER A 153 -4.22 20.42 1.03
N ILE A 154 -4.41 21.26 0.02
CA ILE A 154 -5.52 21.16 -0.95
C ILE A 154 -5.38 19.88 -1.78
N ALA A 155 -4.16 19.55 -2.22
CA ALA A 155 -3.90 18.30 -2.92
C ALA A 155 -3.71 17.17 -1.91
N SER A 156 -4.46 16.07 -2.08
CA SER A 156 -4.31 14.90 -1.20
C SER A 156 -2.93 14.26 -1.38
N ARG A 157 -2.35 13.85 -0.26
CA ARG A 157 -1.02 13.23 -0.16
C ARG A 157 -1.11 11.71 -0.26
N VAL A 158 0.01 11.03 -0.53
CA VAL A 158 0.05 9.56 -0.47
C VAL A 158 -0.03 9.11 0.99
N CYS A 159 0.87 9.60 1.84
CA CYS A 159 0.69 9.57 3.29
C CYS A 159 -0.16 10.77 3.71
N SER A 160 -1.35 10.51 4.24
CA SER A 160 -2.42 11.49 4.46
C SER A 160 -3.02 11.38 5.88
N PRO A 161 -3.82 12.37 6.34
CA PRO A 161 -4.50 12.30 7.63
C PRO A 161 -5.33 11.02 7.84
N GLY A 162 -5.93 10.51 6.75
CA GLY A 162 -6.82 9.36 6.75
C GLY A 162 -6.14 7.99 6.85
N ASN A 163 -4.82 7.89 6.62
CA ASN A 163 -4.12 6.59 6.62
C ASN A 163 -4.31 5.85 7.95
N GLN A 164 -4.63 4.56 7.85
CA GLN A 164 -4.79 3.63 8.99
C GLN A 164 -3.62 2.67 9.09
N TYR A 165 -3.10 2.27 7.94
CA TYR A 165 -1.87 1.53 7.75
C TYR A 165 -1.38 1.77 6.31
N GLY A 166 -0.10 1.50 6.06
CA GLY A 166 0.46 1.31 4.73
C GLY A 166 1.13 -0.06 4.70
N PHE A 167 1.14 -0.72 3.55
CA PHE A 167 1.82 -2.00 3.42
C PHE A 167 2.48 -2.18 2.06
N VAL A 168 3.51 -3.03 2.02
CA VAL A 168 4.14 -3.54 0.80
C VAL A 168 4.15 -5.06 0.91
N ALA A 169 3.53 -5.74 -0.05
CA ALA A 169 3.59 -7.20 -0.15
C ALA A 169 4.76 -7.59 -1.06
N GLU A 170 5.71 -8.34 -0.50
CA GLU A 170 6.84 -8.94 -1.21
C GLU A 170 6.48 -10.41 -1.45
N LEU A 171 6.17 -10.76 -2.71
CA LEU A 171 5.72 -12.09 -3.11
C LEU A 171 6.86 -12.78 -3.86
N ARG A 172 7.35 -13.92 -3.32
CA ARG A 172 8.51 -14.63 -3.87
C ARG A 172 8.18 -16.11 -4.02
N ASN A 173 8.77 -16.77 -5.03
CA ASN A 173 8.59 -18.21 -5.27
C ASN A 173 9.88 -19.03 -5.06
N ASN A 174 11.01 -18.38 -4.74
CA ASN A 174 12.33 -19.00 -4.63
C ASN A 174 12.72 -19.38 -3.18
N LEU A 175 11.79 -19.32 -2.23
CA LEU A 175 12.00 -19.57 -0.80
C LEU A 175 10.93 -20.52 -0.23
N PRO A 176 11.16 -21.15 0.94
CA PRO A 176 10.11 -21.90 1.63
C PRO A 176 8.87 -21.04 1.86
N LYS A 177 7.68 -21.63 1.68
CA LYS A 177 6.38 -20.90 1.74
C LYS A 177 6.18 -20.09 3.01
N GLU A 178 6.76 -20.52 4.13
CA GLU A 178 6.67 -19.85 5.43
C GLU A 178 7.39 -18.50 5.47
N ILE A 179 8.41 -18.30 4.63
CA ILE A 179 9.17 -17.04 4.55
C ILE A 179 9.13 -16.38 3.17
N ALA A 180 8.62 -17.06 2.14
CA ALA A 180 8.64 -16.55 0.78
C ALA A 180 7.83 -15.25 0.62
N ASN A 181 6.69 -15.17 1.28
CA ASN A 181 5.81 -14.01 1.21
C ASN A 181 5.91 -13.18 2.50
N VAL A 182 6.15 -11.88 2.33
CA VAL A 182 6.33 -10.92 3.44
C VAL A 182 5.41 -9.73 3.26
N MET A 183 4.60 -9.42 4.26
CA MET A 183 3.89 -8.16 4.32
C MET A 183 4.66 -7.18 5.18
N TRP A 184 5.24 -6.16 4.58
CA TRP A 184 5.83 -5.05 5.31
C TRP A 184 4.73 -4.08 5.70
N ILE A 185 4.46 -3.91 6.99
CA ILE A 185 3.33 -3.11 7.48
C ILE A 185 3.82 -1.93 8.31
N SER A 186 3.32 -0.74 8.00
CA SER A 186 3.44 0.45 8.83
C SER A 186 2.06 0.83 9.35
N ILE A 187 1.88 0.85 10.68
CA ILE A 187 0.61 1.24 11.29
C ILE A 187 0.50 2.76 11.25
N LYS A 188 -0.66 3.28 10.85
CA LYS A 188 -1.06 4.70 10.82
C LYS A 188 -0.29 5.62 9.84
N ARG A 189 0.96 6.02 10.09
CA ARG A 189 1.69 7.02 9.28
C ARG A 189 2.98 6.46 8.69
N PRO A 190 2.97 5.95 7.45
CA PRO A 190 4.19 5.53 6.76
C PRO A 190 5.30 6.57 6.67
N CYS A 191 4.98 7.87 6.78
CA CYS A 191 5.98 8.93 6.75
C CYS A 191 6.80 9.10 8.04
N THR A 192 6.32 8.57 9.17
CA THR A 192 6.97 8.72 10.49
C THR A 192 7.07 7.42 11.28
N GLN A 193 6.34 6.39 10.87
CA GLN A 193 6.26 5.09 11.54
C GLN A 193 6.81 3.98 10.64
N PRO A 194 7.59 3.05 11.21
CA PRO A 194 8.36 2.08 10.44
C PRO A 194 7.48 1.02 9.78
N TYR A 195 7.93 0.55 8.62
CA TYR A 195 7.49 -0.72 8.06
C TYR A 195 8.18 -1.86 8.81
N ILE A 196 7.39 -2.76 9.41
CA ILE A 196 7.85 -3.99 10.07
C ILE A 196 7.45 -5.18 9.17
N PRO A 197 8.36 -6.11 8.86
CA PRO A 197 8.00 -7.31 8.11
C PRO A 197 7.08 -8.19 8.96
N CYS A 198 6.08 -8.77 8.30
CA CYS A 198 5.23 -9.84 8.81
C CYS A 198 5.27 -10.98 7.78
N TYR A 199 6.08 -12.01 8.04
CA TYR A 199 6.15 -13.22 7.23
C TYR A 199 4.86 -14.02 7.30
N PHE A 200 4.50 -14.67 6.20
CA PHE A 200 3.28 -15.46 6.12
C PHE A 200 3.27 -16.69 7.04
N GLY A 201 4.44 -17.22 7.41
CA GLY A 201 4.58 -18.44 8.21
C GLY A 201 4.33 -18.29 9.71
N ILE A 202 3.99 -17.10 10.21
CA ILE A 202 3.66 -16.91 11.63
C ILE A 202 2.26 -17.41 11.95
N GLU A 203 2.09 -17.97 13.15
CA GLU A 203 0.78 -18.44 13.64
C GLU A 203 0.07 -17.40 14.51
N ASP A 204 0.82 -16.48 15.14
CA ASP A 204 0.27 -15.45 16.01
C ASP A 204 1.15 -14.19 16.04
N ILE A 205 0.57 -13.10 16.51
CA ILE A 205 1.21 -11.78 16.71
C ILE A 205 1.16 -11.41 18.20
N PRO A 206 1.98 -10.46 18.67
CA PRO A 206 1.95 -10.08 20.10
C PRO A 206 0.56 -9.63 20.55
N GLU A 207 0.22 -9.90 21.82
CA GLU A 207 -1.10 -9.62 22.38
C GLU A 207 -1.50 -8.14 22.28
N GLU A 208 -0.55 -7.22 22.20
CA GLU A 208 -0.81 -5.80 22.02
C GLU A 208 -1.42 -5.48 20.65
N PHE A 209 -1.26 -6.34 19.65
CA PHE A 209 -1.74 -6.14 18.28
C PHE A 209 -3.03 -6.90 17.98
N THR A 210 -3.48 -7.79 18.88
CA THR A 210 -4.72 -8.55 18.74
C THR A 210 -5.71 -8.23 19.86
N TYR A 211 -7.00 -8.42 19.60
CA TYR A 211 -8.09 -8.30 20.59
C TYR A 211 -8.90 -9.59 20.73
N GLU A 212 -9.05 -10.33 19.64
CA GLU A 212 -9.72 -11.63 19.59
C GLU A 212 -9.04 -12.50 18.54
N ASP A 213 -9.25 -13.82 18.61
CA ASP A 213 -8.73 -14.75 17.60
C ASP A 213 -9.46 -14.58 16.25
N TRP A 214 -8.88 -15.13 15.18
CA TRP A 214 -9.40 -14.96 13.82
C TRP A 214 -10.79 -15.62 13.62
N GLN A 215 -11.10 -16.70 14.35
CA GLN A 215 -12.39 -17.40 14.24
C GLN A 215 -13.50 -16.54 14.86
N SER A 216 -13.22 -15.98 16.03
CA SER A 216 -14.08 -14.99 16.71
C SER A 216 -14.25 -13.74 15.85
N ALA A 217 -13.17 -13.22 15.26
CA ALA A 217 -13.21 -12.05 14.38
C ALA A 217 -14.12 -12.28 13.15
N ILE A 218 -14.04 -13.44 12.47
CA ILE A 218 -14.94 -13.77 11.35
C ILE A 218 -16.38 -13.86 11.83
N LYS A 219 -16.63 -14.57 12.93
CA LYS A 219 -17.98 -14.71 13.52
C LYS A 219 -18.59 -13.37 13.94
N ASN A 220 -17.77 -12.40 14.30
CA ASN A 220 -18.17 -11.11 14.81
C ASN A 220 -18.07 -9.98 13.77
N HIS A 221 -17.56 -10.23 12.56
CA HIS A 221 -17.22 -9.21 11.56
C HIS A 221 -18.36 -8.22 11.26
N PHE A 222 -19.60 -8.70 11.18
CA PHE A 222 -20.78 -7.86 10.90
C PHE A 222 -21.56 -7.43 12.15
N LYS A 223 -21.07 -7.77 13.36
CA LYS A 223 -21.72 -7.39 14.61
C LYS A 223 -21.23 -6.03 15.05
N ARG A 224 -22.17 -5.14 15.37
CA ARG A 224 -21.85 -3.86 16.00
C ARG A 224 -21.33 -4.11 17.41
N THR A 225 -20.07 -3.76 17.65
CA THR A 225 -19.44 -3.79 18.97
C THR A 225 -18.67 -2.49 19.19
N ASP A 226 -18.50 -2.07 20.43
CA ASP A 226 -17.63 -0.94 20.76
C ASP A 226 -16.16 -1.37 20.67
N LEU A 227 -15.65 -1.44 19.43
CA LEU A 227 -14.28 -1.81 19.15
C LEU A 227 -13.29 -0.84 19.80
N LYS A 228 -13.65 0.44 19.96
CA LYS A 228 -12.76 1.44 20.55
C LYS A 228 -12.54 1.14 22.04
N ALA A 229 -13.61 0.91 22.80
CA ALA A 229 -13.48 0.53 24.20
C ALA A 229 -12.73 -0.80 24.37
N LYS A 230 -13.10 -1.80 23.56
CA LYS A 230 -12.51 -3.15 23.59
C LYS A 230 -11.03 -3.21 23.27
N THR A 231 -10.57 -2.33 22.39
CA THR A 231 -9.16 -2.26 21.96
C THR A 231 -8.38 -1.19 22.69
N SER A 232 -8.94 -0.55 23.71
CA SER A 232 -8.22 0.46 24.50
C SER A 232 -6.90 -0.11 25.01
N GLY A 233 -5.79 0.64 24.81
CA GLY A 233 -4.46 0.20 25.20
C GLY A 233 -3.73 -0.72 24.19
N LYS A 234 -4.41 -1.20 23.14
CA LYS A 234 -3.77 -1.95 22.05
C LYS A 234 -2.86 -1.05 21.20
N ALA A 235 -1.90 -1.68 20.53
CA ALA A 235 -0.79 -1.05 19.80
C ALA A 235 -1.25 0.05 18.83
N TYR A 236 -2.36 -0.18 18.12
CA TYR A 236 -2.94 0.79 17.19
C TYR A 236 -3.11 2.18 17.84
N TRP A 237 -3.60 2.24 19.08
CA TRP A 237 -3.83 3.51 19.77
C TRP A 237 -2.52 4.22 20.14
N THR A 238 -1.44 3.49 20.40
CA THR A 238 -0.10 4.10 20.57
C THR A 238 0.33 4.79 19.28
N TYR A 239 0.26 4.10 18.13
CA TYR A 239 0.63 4.67 16.84
C TYR A 239 -0.28 5.83 16.42
N LYS A 240 -1.59 5.70 16.65
CA LYS A 240 -2.59 6.74 16.39
C LYS A 240 -2.30 8.00 17.22
N ASN A 241 -2.11 7.85 18.53
CA ASN A 241 -1.85 8.98 19.42
C ASN A 241 -0.51 9.66 19.10
N LEU A 242 0.51 8.88 18.74
CA LEU A 242 1.79 9.41 18.28
C LEU A 242 1.61 10.25 17.01
N ALA A 243 0.87 9.73 16.02
CA ALA A 243 0.56 10.46 14.80
C ALA A 243 -0.18 11.78 15.09
N ASP A 244 -1.23 11.73 15.91
CA ASP A 244 -2.02 12.92 16.29
C ASP A 244 -1.16 14.02 16.93
N ILE A 245 -0.27 13.66 17.86
CA ILE A 245 0.60 14.64 18.54
C ILE A 245 1.56 15.25 17.52
N THR A 246 2.18 14.42 16.69
CA THR A 246 3.15 14.90 15.69
C THR A 246 2.49 15.74 14.61
N ASP A 247 1.23 15.44 14.25
CA ASP A 247 0.48 16.19 13.25
C ASP A 247 0.17 17.64 13.70
N LYS A 248 0.29 17.98 14.99
CA LYS A 248 0.12 19.36 15.46
C LYS A 248 1.25 20.29 14.97
N ASN A 249 2.48 19.78 14.91
CA ASN A 249 3.64 20.51 14.39
C ASN A 249 4.65 19.53 13.79
N TYR A 250 4.32 19.01 12.61
CA TYR A 250 5.01 17.88 11.99
C TYR A 250 6.50 18.13 11.82
N PHE A 251 6.90 19.28 11.29
CA PHE A 251 8.30 19.54 10.97
C PHE A 251 9.18 19.60 12.22
N GLU A 252 8.67 20.13 13.33
CA GLU A 252 9.39 20.19 14.61
C GLU A 252 9.38 18.85 15.36
N LEU A 253 8.27 18.10 15.31
CA LEU A 253 8.07 16.94 16.20
C LEU A 253 8.46 15.60 15.57
N THR A 254 8.78 15.56 14.28
CA THR A 254 9.01 14.28 13.57
C THR A 254 10.46 13.92 13.29
N GLY A 255 11.42 14.82 13.55
CA GLY A 255 12.85 14.55 13.29
C GLY A 255 13.33 13.24 13.93
N MET A 256 13.16 13.12 15.25
CA MET A 256 13.52 11.90 16.00
C MET A 256 12.76 10.65 15.52
N LEU A 257 11.51 10.80 15.08
CA LEU A 257 10.70 9.68 14.59
C LEU A 257 11.22 9.17 13.25
N LYS A 258 11.52 10.08 12.32
CA LYS A 258 12.08 9.74 11.00
C LYS A 258 13.45 9.06 11.15
N ASP A 259 14.27 9.54 12.07
CA ASP A 259 15.56 8.92 12.37
C ASP A 259 15.41 7.53 13.00
N SER A 260 14.51 7.38 13.96
CA SER A 260 14.21 6.09 14.61
C SER A 260 13.65 5.08 13.60
N LYS A 261 12.72 5.52 12.74
CA LYS A 261 12.15 4.77 11.61
C LYS A 261 13.26 4.31 10.68
N LYS A 262 14.08 5.24 10.17
CA LYS A 262 15.15 4.93 9.22
C LYS A 262 16.12 3.90 9.80
N ARG A 263 16.56 4.07 11.05
CA ARG A 263 17.45 3.10 11.72
C ARG A 263 16.82 1.71 11.81
N LEU A 264 15.55 1.62 12.23
CA LEU A 264 14.87 0.33 12.37
C LEU A 264 14.66 -0.35 11.03
N GLU A 265 14.18 0.37 10.02
CA GLU A 265 13.98 -0.16 8.68
C GLU A 265 15.30 -0.60 8.05
N SER A 266 16.39 0.19 8.16
CA SER A 266 17.72 -0.23 7.70
C SER A 266 18.17 -1.51 8.38
N THR A 267 18.04 -1.61 9.71
CA THR A 267 18.39 -2.83 10.44
C THR A 267 17.58 -4.04 9.95
N LEU A 268 16.29 -3.89 9.69
CA LEU A 268 15.43 -4.97 9.21
C LEU A 268 15.82 -5.41 7.80
N LEU A 269 16.05 -4.45 6.90
CA LEU A 269 16.42 -4.71 5.51
C LEU A 269 17.79 -5.36 5.40
N GLU A 270 18.79 -4.86 6.14
CA GLU A 270 20.16 -5.39 6.11
C GLU A 270 20.26 -6.80 6.70
N ASN A 271 19.41 -7.15 7.67
CA ASN A 271 19.43 -8.47 8.31
C ASN A 271 18.47 -9.48 7.67
N GLN A 272 17.63 -9.08 6.70
CA GLN A 272 16.62 -9.95 6.12
C GLN A 272 17.24 -11.19 5.48
N ASP A 273 18.22 -11.01 4.59
CA ASP A 273 18.84 -12.11 3.86
C ASP A 273 19.51 -13.11 4.80
N GLN A 274 20.25 -12.62 5.80
CA GLN A 274 20.90 -13.49 6.79
C GLN A 274 19.88 -14.26 7.62
N PHE A 275 18.81 -13.59 8.09
CA PHE A 275 17.72 -14.25 8.81
C PHE A 275 17.07 -15.36 7.97
N GLU A 276 16.80 -15.09 6.69
CA GLU A 276 16.19 -16.08 5.79
C GLU A 276 17.13 -17.27 5.51
N GLN A 277 18.44 -17.04 5.36
CA GLN A 277 19.42 -18.12 5.24
C GLN A 277 19.52 -18.97 6.51
N ASP A 278 19.53 -18.33 7.68
CA ASP A 278 19.53 -19.04 8.97
C ASP A 278 18.25 -19.88 9.13
N PHE A 279 17.09 -19.32 8.75
CA PHE A 279 15.83 -20.06 8.72
C PHE A 279 15.91 -21.27 7.79
N ILE A 280 16.39 -21.14 6.56
CA ILE A 280 16.51 -22.26 5.60
C ILE A 280 17.42 -23.36 6.17
N ASN A 281 18.57 -22.97 6.74
CA ASN A 281 19.52 -23.88 7.35
C ASN A 281 18.88 -24.66 8.51
N LEU A 282 18.13 -23.98 9.38
CA LEU A 282 17.38 -24.64 10.46
C LEU A 282 16.27 -25.53 9.91
N TYR A 283 15.51 -25.05 8.92
CA TYR A 283 14.36 -25.75 8.35
C TYR A 283 14.75 -27.09 7.73
N SER A 284 15.93 -27.15 7.11
CA SER A 284 16.51 -28.38 6.56
C SER A 284 16.85 -29.44 7.62
N LYS A 285 17.07 -29.03 8.88
CA LYS A 285 17.46 -29.90 9.99
C LYS A 285 16.28 -30.25 10.88
N ASN A 286 15.49 -29.25 11.26
CA ASN A 286 14.30 -29.37 12.08
C ASN A 286 13.32 -28.23 11.76
N LYS A 287 12.19 -28.61 11.17
CA LYS A 287 11.12 -27.65 10.82
C LYS A 287 10.59 -26.88 12.03
N GLN A 288 10.41 -27.53 13.18
CA GLN A 288 9.82 -26.87 14.37
C GLN A 288 10.76 -25.81 14.93
N ASP A 289 12.06 -26.09 14.97
CA ASP A 289 13.06 -25.11 15.43
C ASP A 289 13.12 -23.89 14.50
N ALA A 290 12.99 -24.10 13.18
CA ALA A 290 12.93 -23.01 12.21
C ALA A 290 11.66 -22.15 12.36
N LEU A 291 10.50 -22.77 12.55
CA LEU A 291 9.25 -22.05 12.81
C LEU A 291 9.32 -21.24 14.12
N LYS A 292 9.92 -21.82 15.17
CA LYS A 292 10.18 -21.09 16.40
C LYS A 292 11.13 -19.90 16.17
N TYR A 293 12.19 -20.08 15.40
CA TYR A 293 13.12 -19.00 15.06
C TYR A 293 12.43 -17.87 14.29
N LEU A 294 11.55 -18.19 13.35
CA LEU A 294 10.70 -17.22 12.65
C LEU A 294 9.78 -16.46 13.61
N TYR A 295 9.09 -17.19 14.50
CA TYR A 295 8.22 -16.59 15.49
C TYR A 295 8.97 -15.63 16.42
N ASP A 296 10.12 -16.04 16.96
CA ASP A 296 10.92 -15.23 17.87
C ASP A 296 11.45 -13.95 17.18
N PHE A 297 11.83 -14.04 15.89
CA PHE A 297 12.20 -12.89 15.08
C PHE A 297 11.05 -11.88 14.94
N GLU A 298 9.87 -12.37 14.58
CA GLU A 298 8.67 -11.56 14.37
C GLU A 298 8.21 -10.86 15.65
N GLN A 299 8.09 -11.59 16.75
CA GLN A 299 7.75 -11.03 18.06
C GLN A 299 8.72 -9.93 18.49
N LYS A 300 10.04 -10.17 18.32
CA LYS A 300 11.08 -9.20 18.66
C LYS A 300 10.89 -7.88 17.92
N TYR A 301 10.72 -7.90 16.60
CA TYR A 301 10.70 -6.68 15.81
C TYR A 301 9.35 -5.95 15.84
N ILE A 302 8.24 -6.68 15.94
CA ILE A 302 6.92 -6.07 16.17
C ILE A 302 6.91 -5.33 17.52
N LEU A 303 7.37 -5.97 18.60
CA LEU A 303 7.44 -5.34 19.93
C LEU A 303 8.47 -4.22 19.98
N LEU A 304 9.60 -4.34 19.29
CA LEU A 304 10.59 -3.25 19.18
C LEU A 304 9.99 -2.01 18.52
N GLY A 305 9.20 -2.19 17.44
CA GLY A 305 8.46 -1.12 16.80
C GLY A 305 7.49 -0.42 17.76
N LEU A 306 6.73 -1.20 18.53
CA LEU A 306 5.80 -0.67 19.53
C LEU A 306 6.51 0.07 20.65
N ASN A 307 7.61 -0.49 21.18
CA ASN A 307 8.38 0.10 22.26
C ASN A 307 9.01 1.43 21.85
N LYS A 308 9.53 1.54 20.62
CA LYS A 308 10.00 2.82 20.07
C LYS A 308 8.87 3.85 19.96
N ALA A 309 7.67 3.43 19.53
CA ALA A 309 6.52 4.32 19.48
C ALA A 309 6.07 4.78 20.88
N LYS A 310 6.03 3.88 21.87
CA LYS A 310 5.75 4.21 23.28
C LYS A 310 6.77 5.21 23.85
N GLN A 311 8.05 4.97 23.61
CA GLN A 311 9.13 5.86 24.05
C GLN A 311 8.98 7.26 23.45
N ALA A 312 8.79 7.35 22.13
CA ALA A 312 8.62 8.64 21.47
C ALA A 312 7.36 9.37 21.95
N LEU A 313 6.26 8.65 22.17
CA LEU A 313 5.03 9.21 22.72
C LEU A 313 5.25 9.77 24.14
N SER A 314 6.09 9.13 24.96
CA SER A 314 6.44 9.63 26.29
C SER A 314 7.30 10.90 26.26
N LEU A 315 8.13 11.07 25.23
CA LEU A 315 9.00 12.25 25.08
C LEU A 315 8.25 13.48 24.54
N LEU A 316 7.14 13.26 23.85
CA LEU A 316 6.32 14.30 23.21
C LEU A 316 5.12 14.77 24.04
N LYS A 317 4.88 14.12 25.19
CA LYS A 317 3.86 14.53 26.18
C LYS A 317 4.48 15.47 27.20
#